data_AF-Q21R91-F1
#
_entry.id   AF-Q21R91-F1
#
_cell.length_a   1.000
_cell.length_b   1.000
_cell.length_c   1.000
_cell.angle_alpha   90.00
_cell.angle_beta   90.00
_cell.angle_gamma   90.00
#
_symmetry.space_group_name_H-M   'P 1'
#
loop_
_entity.id
_entity.type
_entity.pdbx_description
1 polymer ?
#
loop_
_entity_poly.entity_id
_entity_poly.type
_entity_poly.pdbx_seq_one_letter_code
_entity_poly.pdbx_strand_id
1 'polypeptide(L)'
;MGVLGMLSACTTPTKRLLPQEAFGSTSTYSRMFDASPAETCEAARRALLSQGYVINMSKDDLVLGQKNFQPDAESHLQMEIRVVCAPESKDGKITIGFVTALQDRYALKKTNNSASLGVGALGSVSLPFSSGDDSLVKVASETINSEPFYDRFFTLVHRYLTVDAPIDEEQP
;
A
#
# COMPACT_ATOMS: atom_id res chain seq x y z
N MET A 1 27.43 11.94 61.83
CA MET A 1 27.49 11.33 60.49
C MET A 1 26.09 10.92 60.07
N GLY A 2 25.49 11.58 59.09
CA GLY A 2 24.25 11.12 58.45
C GLY A 2 24.40 11.30 56.94
N VAL A 3 24.47 10.20 56.20
CA VAL A 3 24.60 10.20 54.74
C VAL A 3 23.19 10.23 54.15
N LEU A 4 22.85 11.33 53.50
CA LEU A 4 21.57 11.51 52.81
C LEU A 4 21.71 10.94 51.38
N GLY A 5 21.16 9.75 51.15
CA GLY A 5 21.15 9.11 49.83
C GLY A 5 20.14 9.80 48.90
N MET A 6 20.63 10.40 47.82
CA MET A 6 19.77 10.94 46.76
C MET A 6 19.36 9.82 45.80
N LEU A 7 18.05 9.59 45.68
CA LEU A 7 17.47 8.74 44.63
C LEU A 7 17.39 9.55 43.33
N SER A 8 18.25 9.23 42.37
CA SER A 8 18.11 9.74 40.99
C SER A 8 16.98 9.01 40.28
N ALA A 9 15.86 9.68 40.06
CA ALA A 9 14.78 9.20 39.20
C ALA A 9 15.21 9.35 37.73
N CYS A 10 15.40 8.23 37.03
CA CYS A 10 15.59 8.23 35.59
C CYS A 10 14.26 8.57 34.90
N THR A 11 14.12 9.80 34.40
CA THR A 11 13.02 10.17 33.51
C THR A 11 13.39 9.70 32.10
N THR A 12 12.67 8.72 31.57
CA THR A 12 12.81 8.34 30.16
C THR A 12 12.15 9.43 29.31
N PRO A 13 12.87 10.05 28.36
CA PRO A 13 12.27 11.07 27.51
C PRO A 13 11.20 10.41 26.64
N THR A 14 9.96 10.86 26.80
CA THR A 14 8.85 10.48 25.94
C THR A 14 9.17 10.95 24.53
N LYS A 15 9.41 10.01 23.59
CA LYS A 15 9.57 10.34 22.17
C LYS A 15 8.33 11.12 21.71
N ARG A 16 8.47 12.42 21.48
CA ARG A 16 7.44 13.21 20.79
C ARG A 16 7.46 12.78 19.32
N LEU A 17 6.40 12.15 18.87
CA LEU A 17 6.18 11.89 17.46
C LEU A 17 5.83 13.22 16.81
N LEU A 18 6.76 13.79 16.04
CA LEU A 18 6.47 14.95 15.21
C LEU A 18 5.48 14.54 14.10
N PRO A 19 4.66 15.48 13.59
CA PRO A 19 3.88 15.25 12.39
C PRO A 19 4.81 14.76 11.27
N GLN A 20 4.51 13.58 10.72
CA GLN A 20 5.24 13.02 9.58
C GLN A 20 4.75 13.60 8.25
N GLU A 21 3.60 14.28 8.27
CA GLU A 21 2.97 14.86 7.09
C GLU A 21 3.43 16.30 6.87
N ALA A 22 3.82 16.60 5.63
CA ALA A 22 4.17 17.93 5.16
C ALA A 22 3.43 18.18 3.85
N PHE A 23 2.25 18.78 3.92
CA PHE A 23 1.41 19.11 2.77
C PHE A 23 2.15 20.06 1.81
N GLY A 24 2.86 19.51 0.82
CA GLY A 24 3.75 20.31 -0.04
C GLY A 24 3.91 19.85 -1.48
N SER A 25 3.52 18.62 -1.84
CA SER A 25 3.59 18.14 -3.24
C SER A 25 2.20 17.86 -3.79
N THR A 26 1.69 18.77 -4.62
CA THR A 26 0.43 18.57 -5.36
C THR A 26 0.66 17.74 -6.62
N SER A 27 1.90 17.65 -7.13
CA SER A 27 2.19 16.97 -8.39
C SER A 27 2.47 15.47 -8.21
N THR A 28 3.09 14.99 -7.14
CA THR A 28 3.52 13.57 -7.08
C THR A 28 2.36 12.58 -7.28
N TYR A 29 1.20 12.88 -6.71
CA TYR A 29 0.04 11.99 -6.68
C TYR A 29 -1.04 12.33 -7.70
N SER A 30 -0.84 13.35 -8.56
CA SER A 30 -1.88 13.79 -9.49
C SER A 30 -1.36 14.19 -10.87
N ARG A 31 -2.16 13.95 -11.90
CA ARG A 31 -1.93 14.41 -13.27
C ARG A 31 -3.25 14.80 -13.93
N MET A 32 -3.20 15.77 -14.83
CA MET A 32 -4.31 16.14 -15.69
C MET A 32 -4.33 15.26 -16.95
N PHE A 33 -5.53 14.98 -17.45
CA PHE A 33 -5.79 14.22 -18.66
C PHE A 33 -6.86 14.94 -19.50
N ASP A 34 -6.62 15.03 -20.80
CA ASP A 34 -7.56 15.58 -21.79
C ASP A 34 -8.60 14.52 -22.20
N ALA A 35 -9.29 13.98 -21.20
CA ALA A 35 -10.34 12.97 -21.35
C ALA A 35 -11.36 13.10 -20.22
N SER A 36 -12.55 12.50 -20.39
CA SER A 36 -13.56 12.46 -19.33
C SER A 36 -13.12 11.58 -18.15
N PRO A 37 -13.76 11.71 -16.97
CA PRO A 37 -13.42 10.88 -15.82
C PRO A 37 -13.56 9.38 -16.13
N ALA A 38 -14.63 8.99 -16.83
CA ALA A 38 -14.89 7.62 -17.22
C ALA A 38 -13.79 7.05 -18.13
N GLU A 39 -13.38 7.79 -19.16
CA GLU A 39 -12.29 7.38 -20.06
C GLU A 39 -10.95 7.30 -19.32
N THR A 40 -10.65 8.29 -18.48
CA THR A 40 -9.42 8.31 -17.66
C THR A 40 -9.35 7.12 -16.71
N CYS A 41 -10.46 6.79 -16.04
CA CYS A 41 -10.52 5.67 -15.11
C CYS A 41 -10.54 4.32 -15.84
N GLU A 42 -11.14 4.22 -17.04
CA GLU A 42 -11.04 3.01 -17.86
C GLU A 42 -9.57 2.76 -18.28
N ALA A 43 -8.88 3.80 -18.76
CA ALA A 43 -7.47 3.73 -19.10
C ALA A 43 -6.60 3.37 -17.90
N ALA A 44 -6.91 3.90 -16.71
CA ALA A 44 -6.24 3.51 -15.47
C ALA A 44 -6.50 2.04 -15.09
N ARG A 45 -7.71 1.53 -15.30
CA ARG A 45 -8.03 0.11 -15.12
C ARG A 45 -7.18 -0.76 -16.05
N ARG A 46 -7.06 -0.39 -17.33
CA ARG A 46 -6.22 -1.11 -18.29
C ARG A 46 -4.74 -1.06 -17.91
N ALA A 47 -4.25 0.10 -17.47
CA ALA A 47 -2.89 0.26 -16.96
C ALA A 47 -2.62 -0.65 -15.76
N LEU A 48 -3.55 -0.77 -14.81
CA LEU A 48 -3.40 -1.69 -13.67
C LEU A 48 -3.40 -3.16 -14.12
N LEU A 49 -4.33 -3.53 -15.01
CA LEU A 49 -4.41 -4.88 -15.57
C LEU A 49 -3.12 -5.25 -16.33
N SER A 50 -2.52 -4.32 -17.07
CA SER A 50 -1.28 -4.57 -17.82
C SER A 50 -0.10 -4.87 -16.90
N GLN A 51 -0.11 -4.33 -15.68
CA GLN A 51 0.92 -4.59 -14.67
C GLN A 51 0.60 -5.82 -13.79
N GLY A 52 -0.48 -6.54 -14.08
CA GLY A 52 -0.90 -7.74 -13.37
C GLY A 52 -1.57 -7.47 -12.03
N TYR A 53 -2.22 -6.32 -11.86
CA TYR A 53 -3.09 -6.07 -10.71
C TYR A 53 -4.44 -6.75 -10.91
N VAL A 54 -4.99 -7.28 -9.82
CA VAL A 54 -6.39 -7.70 -9.75
C VAL A 54 -7.23 -6.47 -9.44
N ILE A 55 -8.30 -6.26 -10.22
CA ILE A 55 -9.20 -5.12 -10.02
C ILE A 55 -10.26 -5.50 -8.99
N ASN A 56 -10.24 -4.81 -7.85
CA ASN A 56 -11.17 -5.02 -6.74
C ASN A 56 -12.44 -4.17 -6.92
N MET A 57 -12.32 -2.99 -7.54
CA MET A 57 -13.44 -2.09 -7.83
C MET A 57 -13.15 -1.27 -9.09
N SER A 58 -14.19 -1.06 -9.90
CA SER A 58 -14.14 -0.18 -11.08
C SER A 58 -15.47 0.56 -11.19
N LYS A 59 -15.40 1.88 -11.28
CA LYS A 59 -16.49 2.83 -11.51
C LYS A 59 -15.98 3.93 -12.44
N ASP A 60 -16.88 4.78 -12.92
CA ASP A 60 -16.55 5.88 -13.82
C ASP A 60 -15.58 6.91 -13.19
N ASP A 61 -15.53 6.99 -11.85
CA ASP A 61 -14.73 7.94 -11.09
C ASP A 61 -13.67 7.28 -10.19
N LEU A 62 -13.60 5.95 -10.16
CA LEU A 62 -12.80 5.21 -9.19
C LEU A 62 -12.36 3.84 -9.72
N VAL A 63 -11.05 3.56 -9.60
CA VAL A 63 -10.50 2.21 -9.79
C VAL A 63 -9.65 1.81 -8.61
N LEU A 64 -9.84 0.58 -8.13
CA LEU A 64 -9.04 -0.05 -7.09
C LEU A 64 -8.41 -1.32 -7.63
N GLY A 65 -7.08 -1.38 -7.59
CA GLY A 65 -6.31 -2.55 -7.97
C GLY A 65 -5.41 -3.03 -6.82
N GLN A 66 -5.20 -4.33 -6.74
CA GLN A 66 -4.30 -4.94 -5.77
C GLN A 66 -3.35 -5.93 -6.44
N LYS A 67 -2.11 -5.98 -5.96
CA LYS A 67 -1.12 -6.97 -6.37
C LYS A 67 -0.30 -7.44 -5.17
N ASN A 68 -0.14 -8.75 -5.06
CA ASN A 68 0.69 -9.37 -4.03
C ASN A 68 2.08 -9.68 -4.61
N PHE A 69 3.11 -9.52 -3.79
CA PHE A 69 4.48 -9.85 -4.10
C PHE A 69 5.04 -10.73 -2.98
N GLN A 70 5.85 -11.72 -3.35
CA GLN A 70 6.56 -12.57 -2.41
C GLN A 70 8.05 -12.52 -2.81
N PRO A 71 8.80 -11.53 -2.33
CA PRO A 71 10.23 -11.39 -2.66
C PRO A 71 11.06 -12.58 -2.18
N ASP A 72 10.68 -13.17 -1.05
CA ASP A 72 11.30 -14.34 -0.44
C ASP A 72 10.24 -15.16 0.31
N ALA A 73 10.63 -16.32 0.85
CA ALA A 73 9.70 -17.28 1.45
C ALA A 73 8.98 -16.77 2.70
N GLU A 74 9.54 -15.79 3.43
CA GLU A 74 9.01 -15.31 4.72
C GLU A 74 8.42 -13.90 4.63
N SER A 75 8.62 -13.20 3.50
CA SER A 75 8.17 -11.84 3.25
C SER A 75 7.01 -11.80 2.27
N HIS A 76 5.86 -11.32 2.76
CA HIS A 76 4.70 -11.06 1.92
C HIS A 76 4.45 -9.56 1.85
N LEU A 77 4.44 -9.02 0.63
CA LEU A 77 4.10 -7.63 0.35
C LEU A 77 2.78 -7.58 -0.42
N GLN A 78 1.96 -6.61 -0.09
CA GLN A 78 0.73 -6.31 -0.82
C GLN A 78 0.76 -4.85 -1.22
N MET A 79 0.51 -4.58 -2.49
CA MET A 79 0.36 -3.23 -3.01
C MET A 79 -1.09 -3.01 -3.42
N GLU A 80 -1.71 -1.98 -2.86
CA GLU A 80 -3.02 -1.48 -3.30
C GLU A 80 -2.80 -0.15 -4.02
N ILE A 81 -3.39 0.00 -5.19
CA ILE A 81 -3.45 1.26 -5.92
C ILE A 81 -4.89 1.70 -6.02
N ARG A 82 -5.14 2.93 -5.58
CA ARG A 82 -6.40 3.65 -5.73
C ARG A 82 -6.21 4.77 -6.73
N VAL A 83 -7.06 4.81 -7.75
CA VAL A 83 -7.14 5.88 -8.74
C VAL A 83 -8.51 6.52 -8.64
N VAL A 84 -8.55 7.84 -8.43
CA VAL A 84 -9.77 8.64 -8.43
C VAL A 84 -9.70 9.62 -9.60
N CYS A 85 -10.73 9.62 -10.45
CA CYS A 85 -10.83 10.48 -11.61
C CYS A 85 -11.85 11.57 -11.32
N ALA A 86 -11.40 12.81 -11.11
CA ALA A 86 -12.28 13.94 -10.81
C ALA A 86 -12.34 14.90 -12.00
N PRO A 87 -13.53 15.45 -12.34
CA PRO A 87 -13.64 16.45 -13.39
C PRO A 87 -12.93 17.74 -12.96
N GLU A 88 -12.03 18.25 -13.80
CA GLU A 88 -11.35 19.54 -13.62
C GLU A 88 -12.11 20.67 -14.32
N SER A 89 -12.72 20.37 -15.47
CA SER A 89 -13.53 21.32 -16.25
C SER A 89 -15.03 21.03 -16.11
N LYS A 90 -15.84 22.10 -16.19
CA LYS A 90 -17.31 22.02 -16.13
C LYS A 90 -17.92 21.25 -17.30
N ASP A 91 -17.23 21.18 -18.44
CA ASP A 91 -17.66 20.42 -19.60
C ASP A 91 -17.30 18.93 -19.53
N GLY A 92 -16.59 18.51 -18.47
CA GLY A 92 -16.22 17.11 -18.24
C GLY A 92 -15.20 16.55 -19.22
N LYS A 93 -14.51 17.40 -20.00
CA LYS A 93 -13.52 16.97 -20.99
C LYS A 93 -12.09 16.90 -20.44
N ILE A 94 -11.87 17.50 -19.27
CA ILE A 94 -10.58 17.51 -18.59
C ILE A 94 -10.79 16.87 -17.23
N THR A 95 -9.93 15.91 -16.92
CA THR A 95 -9.93 15.17 -15.66
C THR A 95 -8.61 15.39 -14.94
N ILE A 96 -8.67 15.52 -13.62
CA ILE A 96 -7.51 15.33 -12.76
C ILE A 96 -7.59 13.94 -12.13
N GLY A 97 -6.58 13.11 -12.42
CA GLY A 97 -6.45 11.77 -11.86
C GLY A 97 -5.58 11.81 -10.60
N PHE A 98 -6.14 11.41 -9.46
CA PHE A 98 -5.42 11.24 -8.20
C PHE A 98 -5.09 9.78 -7.97
N VAL A 99 -3.82 9.47 -7.68
CA VAL A 99 -3.35 8.10 -7.48
C VAL A 99 -2.70 7.99 -6.11
N THR A 100 -3.12 6.98 -5.34
CA THR A 100 -2.50 6.62 -4.08
C THR A 100 -2.10 5.15 -4.13
N ALA A 101 -0.82 4.88 -3.88
CA ALA A 101 -0.31 3.53 -3.75
C ALA A 101 0.08 3.25 -2.29
N LEU A 102 -0.54 2.24 -1.69
CA LEU A 102 -0.23 1.75 -0.36
C LEU A 102 0.51 0.43 -0.47
N GLN A 103 1.60 0.27 0.29
CA GLN A 103 2.33 -0.97 0.41
C GLN A 103 2.25 -1.49 1.84
N ASP A 104 1.65 -2.66 1.99
CA ASP A 104 1.58 -3.40 3.24
C ASP A 104 2.66 -4.48 3.25
N ARG A 105 3.39 -4.58 4.36
CA ARG A 105 4.36 -5.64 4.63
C ARG A 105 3.83 -6.52 5.74
N TYR A 106 3.85 -7.83 5.51
CA TYR A 106 3.49 -8.86 6.47
C TYR A 106 4.74 -9.69 6.80
N ALA A 107 4.90 -10.01 8.09
CA ALA A 107 5.92 -10.93 8.56
C ALA A 107 5.25 -12.12 9.24
N LEU A 108 5.92 -13.28 9.18
CA LEU A 108 5.48 -14.48 9.89
C LEU A 108 5.75 -14.34 11.38
N LYS A 109 4.69 -14.36 12.20
CA LYS A 109 4.85 -14.43 13.65
C LYS A 109 4.84 -15.88 14.10
N LYS A 110 6.03 -16.45 14.31
CA LYS A 110 6.19 -17.81 14.83
C LYS A 110 5.81 -17.85 16.31
N THR A 111 4.67 -18.44 16.65
CA THR A 111 4.24 -18.62 18.05
C THR A 111 4.67 -20.01 18.54
N ASN A 112 5.74 -20.07 19.34
CA ASN A 112 6.10 -21.29 20.07
C ASN A 112 5.28 -21.35 21.36
N ASN A 113 4.09 -21.96 21.32
CA ASN A 113 3.32 -22.24 22.53
C ASN A 113 3.65 -23.65 23.01
N SER A 114 4.62 -23.81 23.92
CA SER A 114 4.86 -25.10 24.58
C SER A 114 3.94 -25.24 25.79
N ALA A 115 2.93 -26.12 25.72
CA ALA A 115 2.17 -26.52 26.89
C ALA A 115 2.93 -27.64 27.63
N SER A 116 3.55 -27.33 28.76
CA SER A 116 4.13 -28.33 29.65
C SER A 116 3.06 -28.88 30.60
N LEU A 117 2.60 -30.10 30.35
CA LEU A 117 1.78 -30.86 31.28
C LEU A 117 2.70 -31.58 32.29
N GLY A 118 2.71 -31.10 33.53
CA GLY A 118 3.40 -31.78 34.64
C GLY A 118 2.59 -32.97 35.13
N VAL A 119 3.01 -34.18 34.81
CA VAL A 119 2.51 -35.41 35.44
C VAL A 119 3.47 -35.82 36.57
N GLY A 120 2.92 -36.00 37.76
CA GLY A 120 3.70 -36.31 38.96
C GLY A 120 4.43 -37.67 38.87
N ALA A 121 5.55 -37.71 39.59
CA ALA A 121 6.31 -38.88 40.07
C ALA A 121 6.99 -39.83 39.07
N LEU A 122 6.71 -39.88 37.77
CA LEU A 122 7.38 -40.81 36.85
C LEU A 122 7.56 -40.22 35.45
N GLY A 123 8.68 -39.51 35.23
CA GLY A 123 9.22 -39.20 33.90
C GLY A 123 8.42 -38.20 33.04
N SER A 124 9.01 -37.03 32.77
CA SER A 124 8.49 -36.09 31.78
C SER A 124 8.65 -36.65 30.38
N VAL A 125 7.54 -36.86 29.66
CA VAL A 125 7.56 -37.14 28.22
C VAL A 125 7.34 -35.82 27.48
N SER A 126 8.40 -35.27 26.89
CA SER A 126 8.31 -34.15 25.96
C SER A 126 8.00 -34.69 24.56
N LEU A 127 6.74 -34.53 24.12
CA LEU A 127 6.38 -34.74 22.72
C LEU A 127 6.67 -33.43 21.95
N PRO A 128 7.60 -33.41 20.97
CA PRO A 128 7.82 -32.23 20.15
C PRO A 128 6.70 -32.14 19.11
N PHE A 129 5.57 -31.55 19.47
CA PHE A 129 4.59 -31.08 18.48
C PHE A 129 4.97 -29.67 18.06
N SER A 130 5.74 -29.57 16.98
CA SER A 130 5.91 -28.31 16.25
C SER A 130 4.74 -28.15 15.30
N SER A 131 3.62 -27.68 15.83
CA SER A 131 2.55 -27.09 15.03
C SER A 131 2.56 -25.60 15.34
N GLY A 132 3.50 -24.87 14.74
CA GLY A 132 3.48 -23.42 14.79
C GLY A 132 2.38 -22.93 13.85
N ASP A 133 1.33 -22.32 14.39
CA ASP A 133 0.41 -21.53 13.58
C ASP A 133 1.17 -20.29 13.13
N ASP A 134 1.64 -20.30 11.88
CA ASP A 134 2.24 -19.16 11.23
C ASP A 134 1.12 -18.16 10.88
N SER A 135 0.98 -17.11 11.69
CA SER A 135 0.03 -16.03 11.46
C SER A 135 0.71 -14.86 10.76
N LEU A 136 0.14 -14.41 9.64
CA LEU A 136 0.55 -13.17 8.97
C LEU A 136 0.07 -11.98 9.80
N VAL A 137 1.02 -11.26 10.41
CA VAL A 137 0.72 -9.99 11.09
C VAL A 137 1.20 -8.85 10.18
N LYS A 138 0.32 -7.88 9.93
CA LYS A 138 0.69 -6.64 9.23
C LYS A 138 1.71 -5.89 10.08
N VAL A 139 2.95 -5.81 9.61
CA VAL A 139 4.07 -5.22 10.37
C VAL A 139 4.38 -3.79 9.94
N ALA A 140 4.04 -3.41 8.71
CA ALA A 140 4.15 -2.04 8.22
C ALA A 140 3.11 -1.74 7.13
N SER A 141 2.73 -0.47 7.01
CA SER A 141 1.85 0.06 5.97
C SER A 141 2.40 1.44 5.60
N GLU A 142 2.79 1.63 4.36
CA GLU A 142 3.43 2.86 3.91
C GLU A 142 2.84 3.31 2.57
N THR A 143 2.58 4.60 2.44
CA THR A 143 2.29 5.21 1.14
C THR A 143 3.56 5.28 0.33
N ILE A 144 3.53 4.78 -0.90
CA ILE A 144 4.66 4.93 -1.83
C ILE A 144 4.83 6.42 -2.13
N ASN A 145 6.00 6.94 -1.77
CA ASN A 145 6.38 8.35 -1.92
C ASN A 145 7.53 8.45 -2.94
N SER A 146 7.26 8.04 -4.19
CA SER A 146 8.26 7.94 -5.26
C SER A 146 7.73 8.54 -6.55
N GLU A 147 8.21 9.72 -6.93
CA GLU A 147 7.82 10.40 -8.17
C GLU A 147 8.03 9.53 -9.43
N PRO A 148 9.18 8.84 -9.63
CA PRO A 148 9.36 7.97 -10.80
C PRO A 148 8.36 6.80 -10.87
N PHE A 149 7.85 6.34 -9.73
CA PHE A 149 6.81 5.32 -9.70
C PHE A 149 5.50 5.85 -10.29
N TYR A 150 5.06 7.03 -9.84
CA TYR A 150 3.84 7.67 -10.34
C TYR A 150 3.97 8.10 -11.80
N ASP A 151 5.12 8.64 -12.22
CA ASP A 151 5.35 9.03 -13.62
C ASP A 151 5.19 7.84 -14.58
N ARG A 152 5.75 6.67 -14.22
CA ARG A 152 5.57 5.45 -15.02
C ARG A 152 4.12 5.00 -15.06
N PHE A 153 3.40 5.07 -13.94
CA PHE A 153 1.99 4.73 -13.90
C PHE A 153 1.18 5.66 -14.80
N PHE A 154 1.34 6.97 -14.65
CA PHE A 154 0.61 7.96 -15.46
C PHE A 154 0.95 7.88 -16.95
N THR A 155 2.19 7.53 -17.30
CA THR A 155 2.58 7.24 -18.69
C THR A 155 1.78 6.07 -19.27
N LEU A 156 1.51 5.02 -18.48
CA LEU A 156 0.67 3.90 -18.93
C LEU A 156 -0.78 4.35 -19.11
N VAL A 157 -1.33 5.14 -18.19
CA VAL A 157 -2.70 5.68 -18.33
C VAL A 157 -2.83 6.48 -19.62
N HIS A 158 -1.89 7.39 -19.88
CA HIS A 158 -1.89 8.20 -21.10
C HIS A 158 -1.82 7.33 -22.37
N ARG A 159 -1.00 6.27 -22.36
CA ARG A 159 -0.94 5.33 -23.47
C ARG A 159 -2.29 4.68 -23.75
N TYR A 160 -2.99 4.19 -22.72
CA TYR A 160 -4.29 3.56 -22.90
C TYR A 160 -5.37 4.55 -23.37
N LEU A 161 -5.30 5.83 -22.96
CA LEU A 161 -6.17 6.87 -23.52
C LEU A 161 -5.94 7.08 -25.04
N THR A 162 -4.69 7.13 -25.48
CA THR A 162 -4.38 7.37 -26.91
C THR A 162 -4.74 6.20 -27.84
N VAL A 163 -4.77 4.97 -27.31
CA VAL A 163 -5.12 3.77 -28.09
C VAL A 163 -6.63 3.70 -28.36
N ASP A 164 -7.44 4.23 -27.45
CA ASP A 164 -8.91 4.24 -27.58
C ASP A 164 -9.45 5.56 -28.17
N ALA A 165 -8.57 6.54 -28.42
CA ALA A 165 -8.96 7.78 -29.08
C ALA A 165 -9.48 7.47 -30.50
N PRO A 166 -10.65 8.02 -30.90
CA PRO A 166 -11.12 7.87 -32.27
C PRO A 166 -10.04 8.39 -33.22
N ILE A 167 -9.73 7.63 -34.26
CA ILE A 167 -8.93 8.13 -35.37
C ILE A 167 -9.81 9.18 -36.05
N ASP A 168 -9.59 10.45 -35.72
CA ASP A 168 -10.05 11.53 -36.57
C ASP A 168 -9.29 11.36 -37.89
N GLU A 169 -9.96 10.78 -38.89
CA GLU A 169 -9.49 10.80 -40.27
C GLU A 169 -9.34 12.27 -40.66
N GLU A 170 -8.12 12.79 -40.54
CA GLU A 170 -7.67 14.01 -41.21
C GLU A 170 -7.84 13.74 -42.72
N GLN A 171 -8.99 14.15 -43.24
CA GLN A 171 -9.35 14.04 -44.64
C GLN A 171 -8.51 15.07 -45.42
N PRO A 172 -7.83 14.68 -46.53
CA PRO A 172 -6.90 15.54 -47.27
C PRO A 172 -7.58 16.71 -47.98
#